data_AF-A0A2E1QJT8-F1
#
_entry.id   AF-A0A2E1QJT8-F1
#
_cell.length_a   1.000
_cell.length_b   1.000
_cell.length_c   1.000
_cell.angle_alpha   90.00
_cell.angle_beta   90.00
_cell.angle_gamma   90.00
#
_symmetry.space_group_name_H-M   'P 1'
#
loop_
_entity.id
_entity.type
_entity.pdbx_description
1 polymer ?
#
loop_
_entity_poly.entity_id
_entity_poly.type
_entity_poly.pdbx_seq_one_letter_code
_entity_poly.pdbx_strand_id
1 'polypeptide(L)'
;MKYLQIILKICFYYFALSLCVMQAQSFKYGLFPPTSVLNDIYVQDKEKSYELVMEFSDAKFDYITNETFAPPSISLSFKNVTWAKGNFTKKCEQAPLYQYSISVPRNSNQKELDDRLKLKLDFTRVPDYSLKIEPSNDGSKNHVLKITWDKNNVKKSPRQYASSSKRLPPSRVSLNFQNAKLVNVVRMLLSEDNLNLIMGEDVSGRVTVNLDDVSLETALDAILHVNNYEWFIQDNIIIVQPTTTKKIMSGELLTRMFRLDYVAGSIALEAVNEVLTARGKIRAISSTGSTNLEPGEKDILLVTDLPNNFSLIEGVVRSLDVKSDQINISVKFVETALMHDETIGINWDLREKMSILSNLGTDTLSTFDLGYVTMGDQTMNFATLSRPIVSAMLSLLANDGSTKLLQEPQVTTMNNSPANIVVGTTIPVLVPQGEGSVFGTNPYTYEDKHVNISLDVLPRVNNDKVISMKIDAVVQDIIGFIGDNQRPMISTRSTNTTVRVNNGETLLIGGLIFDTADEIKSKVPLLGDIPIIKKLFNYSSKDKEQRELLIFITPTVIASDV
;
A
#
# COMPACT_ATOMS: atom_id res chain seq x y z
N MET A 1 55.25 30.02 10.78
CA MET A 1 54.25 29.73 9.73
C MET A 1 54.71 28.74 8.66
N LYS A 2 55.99 28.69 8.24
CA LYS A 2 56.45 27.74 7.19
C LYS A 2 56.38 26.24 7.59
N TYR A 3 56.58 25.89 8.85
CA TYR A 3 56.53 24.49 9.32
C TYR A 3 55.11 23.90 9.39
N LEU A 4 54.10 24.72 9.67
CA LEU A 4 52.71 24.25 9.78
C LEU A 4 52.13 23.84 8.41
N GLN A 5 52.51 24.56 7.34
CA GLN A 5 52.12 24.20 5.97
C GLN A 5 52.78 22.90 5.48
N ILE A 6 54.00 22.61 5.94
CA ILE A 6 54.70 21.37 5.59
C ILE A 6 54.03 20.18 6.28
N ILE A 7 53.67 20.32 7.56
CA ILE A 7 52.95 19.28 8.31
C ILE A 7 51.55 19.04 7.71
N LEU A 8 50.83 20.11 7.31
CA LEU A 8 49.52 19.96 6.69
C LEU A 8 49.61 19.24 5.32
N LYS A 9 50.65 19.54 4.52
CA LYS A 9 50.91 18.84 3.24
C LYS A 9 51.29 17.38 3.45
N ILE A 10 52.10 17.06 4.46
CA ILE A 10 52.49 15.68 4.77
C ILE A 10 51.27 14.89 5.27
N CYS A 11 50.42 15.47 6.14
CA CYS A 11 49.17 14.85 6.57
C CYS A 11 48.20 14.63 5.41
N PHE A 12 48.08 15.59 4.49
CA PHE A 12 47.23 15.43 3.30
C PHE A 12 47.75 14.34 2.37
N TYR A 13 49.07 14.22 2.22
CA TYR A 13 49.69 13.17 1.42
C TYR A 13 49.52 11.79 2.07
N TYR A 14 49.65 11.68 3.39
CA TYR A 14 49.38 10.44 4.12
C TYR A 14 47.89 10.06 4.11
N PHE A 15 46.99 11.04 4.15
CA PHE A 15 45.54 10.80 4.03
C PHE A 15 45.16 10.34 2.61
N ALA A 16 45.73 10.96 1.58
CA ALA A 16 45.56 10.54 0.18
C ALA A 16 46.18 9.15 -0.08
N LEU A 17 47.34 8.86 0.50
CA LEU A 17 47.99 7.55 0.39
C LEU A 17 47.19 6.47 1.15
N SER A 18 46.61 6.81 2.32
CA SER A 18 45.70 5.94 3.06
C SER A 18 44.41 5.63 2.28
N LEU A 19 43.81 6.63 1.63
CA LEU A 19 42.66 6.44 0.75
C LEU A 19 42.99 5.53 -0.44
N CYS A 20 44.19 5.70 -1.02
CA CYS A 20 44.66 4.90 -2.16
C CYS A 20 44.99 3.46 -1.74
N VAL A 21 45.54 3.26 -0.54
CA VAL A 21 45.79 1.92 0.05
C VAL A 21 44.48 1.25 0.46
N MET A 22 43.46 1.99 0.95
CA MET A 22 42.12 1.45 1.19
C MET A 22 41.41 1.07 -0.11
N GLN A 23 41.55 1.84 -1.19
CA GLN A 23 41.06 1.45 -2.53
C GLN A 23 41.81 0.23 -3.08
N ALA A 24 43.12 0.14 -2.88
CA ALA A 24 43.92 -1.01 -3.32
C ALA A 24 43.67 -2.28 -2.49
N GLN A 25 43.38 -2.15 -1.19
CA GLN A 25 43.01 -3.28 -0.31
C GLN A 25 41.56 -3.72 -0.52
N SER A 26 40.65 -2.81 -0.89
CA SER A 26 39.27 -3.13 -1.29
C SER A 26 39.21 -3.94 -2.59
N PHE A 27 40.21 -3.82 -3.47
CA PHE A 27 40.36 -4.69 -4.65
C PHE A 27 40.87 -6.10 -4.31
N LYS A 28 41.55 -6.28 -3.17
CA LYS A 28 42.12 -7.56 -2.74
C LYS A 28 41.14 -8.42 -1.92
N TYR A 29 40.11 -7.80 -1.34
CA TYR A 29 39.01 -8.47 -0.66
C TYR A 29 37.70 -8.04 -1.32
N GLY A 30 37.14 -8.90 -2.20
CA GLY A 30 36.04 -8.61 -3.10
C GLY A 30 34.78 -8.02 -2.45
N LEU A 31 34.77 -6.70 -2.26
CA LEU A 31 33.62 -5.93 -1.76
C LEU A 31 32.63 -5.53 -2.87
N PHE A 32 32.99 -5.75 -4.14
CA PHE A 32 32.10 -5.63 -5.28
C PHE A 32 32.25 -6.89 -6.13
N PRO A 33 31.15 -7.61 -6.45
CA PRO A 33 31.24 -8.73 -7.38
C PRO A 33 31.81 -8.20 -8.71
N PRO A 34 32.73 -8.93 -9.36
CA PRO A 34 33.20 -8.52 -10.69
C PRO A 34 31.99 -8.42 -11.62
N THR A 35 31.84 -7.27 -12.28
CA THR A 35 30.72 -7.00 -13.19
C THR A 35 30.95 -7.71 -14.51
N SER A 36 29.92 -8.40 -15.00
CA SER A 36 29.95 -9.04 -16.31
C SER A 36 29.81 -8.00 -17.42
N VAL A 37 30.47 -8.22 -18.55
CA VAL A 37 30.34 -7.36 -19.75
C VAL A 37 29.51 -8.09 -20.78
N LEU A 38 28.44 -7.46 -21.27
CA LEU A 38 27.71 -7.95 -22.45
C LEU A 38 28.52 -7.57 -23.71
N ASN A 39 29.10 -8.57 -24.36
CA ASN A 39 29.96 -8.40 -25.54
C ASN A 39 29.13 -8.26 -26.81
N ASP A 40 28.10 -9.10 -26.99
CA ASP A 40 27.27 -9.05 -28.18
C ASP A 40 25.85 -9.59 -28.00
N ILE A 41 24.97 -9.21 -28.92
CA ILE A 41 23.59 -9.69 -29.00
C ILE A 41 23.13 -9.82 -30.45
N TYR A 42 22.62 -11.00 -30.81
CA TYR A 42 22.09 -11.25 -32.15
C TYR A 42 20.97 -12.31 -32.12
N VAL A 43 20.17 -12.34 -33.20
CA VAL A 43 19.15 -13.36 -33.42
C VAL A 43 19.70 -14.37 -34.42
N GLN A 44 19.63 -15.65 -34.07
CA GLN A 44 20.01 -16.78 -34.90
C GLN A 44 18.76 -17.52 -35.36
N ASP A 45 18.71 -17.84 -36.64
CA ASP A 45 17.65 -18.63 -37.25
C ASP A 45 18.03 -20.13 -37.25
N LYS A 46 17.18 -20.97 -36.65
CA LYS A 46 17.31 -22.43 -36.66
C LYS A 46 16.14 -23.08 -37.38
N GLU A 47 16.31 -24.35 -37.76
CA GLU A 47 15.34 -25.06 -38.60
C GLU A 47 13.91 -25.06 -38.01
N LYS A 48 13.76 -25.20 -36.68
CA LYS A 48 12.45 -25.26 -35.98
C LYS A 48 12.21 -24.13 -34.96
N SER A 49 13.21 -23.29 -34.68
CA SER A 49 13.14 -22.25 -33.65
C SER A 49 13.95 -21.00 -34.04
N TYR A 50 13.66 -19.88 -33.39
CA TYR A 50 14.53 -18.71 -33.37
C TYR A 50 15.23 -18.62 -32.02
N GLU A 51 16.46 -18.12 -32.02
CA GLU A 51 17.24 -17.90 -30.80
C GLU A 51 17.76 -16.48 -30.72
N LEU A 52 17.52 -15.78 -29.62
CA LEU A 52 18.26 -14.57 -29.30
C LEU A 52 19.43 -14.94 -28.38
N VAL A 53 20.63 -14.64 -28.84
CA VAL A 53 21.89 -15.02 -28.23
C VAL A 53 22.53 -13.76 -27.64
N MET A 54 22.85 -13.79 -26.35
CA MET A 54 23.58 -12.74 -25.65
C MET A 54 24.90 -13.31 -25.12
N GLU A 55 26.02 -12.72 -25.49
CA GLU A 55 27.36 -13.19 -25.13
C GLU A 55 27.95 -12.35 -23.99
N PHE A 56 28.22 -12.97 -22.86
CA PHE A 56 28.77 -12.36 -21.64
C PHE A 56 30.21 -12.79 -21.41
N SER A 57 31.00 -11.92 -20.77
CA SER A 57 32.38 -12.23 -20.37
C SER A 57 32.50 -13.28 -19.27
N ASP A 58 31.48 -13.41 -18.40
CA ASP A 58 31.39 -14.44 -17.35
C ASP A 58 29.91 -14.73 -16.97
N ALA A 59 29.66 -15.65 -16.04
CA ALA A 59 28.33 -15.98 -15.53
C ALA A 59 27.94 -15.23 -14.24
N LYS A 60 28.67 -14.17 -13.85
CA LYS A 60 28.46 -13.50 -12.55
C LYS A 60 27.47 -12.34 -12.68
N PHE A 61 26.26 -12.64 -13.14
CA PHE A 61 25.18 -11.67 -13.27
C PHE A 61 23.84 -12.25 -12.79
N ASP A 62 23.01 -11.39 -12.22
CA ASP A 62 21.64 -11.74 -11.83
C ASP A 62 20.67 -11.13 -12.84
N TYR A 63 19.56 -11.82 -13.13
CA TYR A 63 18.53 -11.29 -14.02
C TYR A 63 17.12 -11.61 -13.52
N ILE A 64 16.19 -10.70 -13.79
CA ILE A 64 14.76 -10.86 -13.52
C ILE A 64 14.01 -10.78 -14.84
N THR A 65 13.14 -11.76 -15.09
CA THR A 65 12.25 -11.81 -16.26
C THR A 65 10.86 -11.32 -15.90
N ASN A 66 10.28 -10.45 -16.72
CA ASN A 66 8.89 -10.03 -16.58
C ASN A 66 8.17 -10.12 -17.94
N GLU A 67 7.00 -10.75 -17.94
CA GLU A 67 6.14 -10.95 -19.12
C GLU A 67 4.94 -10.01 -19.07
N THR A 68 4.67 -9.29 -20.16
CA THR A 68 3.45 -8.51 -20.34
C THR A 68 2.62 -9.11 -21.46
N PHE A 69 1.31 -9.29 -21.24
CA PHE A 69 0.43 -9.92 -22.25
C PHE A 69 -0.21 -8.92 -23.22
N ALA A 70 -0.28 -7.63 -22.87
CA ALA A 70 -0.86 -6.58 -23.68
C ALA A 70 -0.10 -5.24 -23.49
N PRO A 71 0.74 -4.82 -24.43
CA PRO A 71 1.21 -5.56 -25.62
C PRO A 71 2.12 -6.75 -25.23
N PRO A 72 2.17 -7.84 -26.04
CA PRO A 72 3.00 -9.01 -25.75
C PRO A 72 4.48 -8.64 -25.72
N SER A 73 5.10 -8.65 -24.55
CA SER A 73 6.53 -8.37 -24.42
C SER A 73 7.19 -9.17 -23.29
N ILE A 74 8.47 -9.48 -23.47
CA ILE A 74 9.31 -10.10 -22.45
C ILE A 74 10.42 -9.10 -22.12
N SER A 75 10.57 -8.76 -20.86
CA SER A 75 11.65 -7.88 -20.39
C SER A 75 12.59 -8.61 -19.45
N LEU A 76 13.89 -8.51 -19.69
CA LEU A 76 14.95 -9.03 -18.84
C LEU A 76 15.69 -7.83 -18.25
N SER A 77 15.73 -7.78 -16.92
CA SER A 77 16.48 -6.75 -16.19
C SER A 77 17.67 -7.42 -15.51
N PHE A 78 18.87 -7.07 -15.95
CA PHE A 78 20.14 -7.59 -15.45
C PHE A 78 20.74 -6.66 -14.38
N LYS A 79 21.34 -7.25 -13.36
CA LYS A 79 22.20 -6.59 -12.36
C LYS A 79 23.63 -7.10 -12.51
N ASN A 80 24.60 -6.24 -12.21
CA ASN A 80 26.03 -6.51 -12.38
C ASN A 80 26.44 -6.76 -13.85
N VAL A 81 25.76 -6.12 -14.80
CA VAL A 81 26.07 -6.20 -16.24
C VAL A 81 26.35 -4.81 -16.78
N THR A 82 27.49 -4.66 -17.44
CA THR A 82 27.89 -3.43 -18.14
C THR A 82 27.69 -3.57 -19.65
N TRP A 83 27.27 -2.47 -20.30
CA TRP A 83 27.01 -2.41 -21.75
C TRP A 83 27.61 -1.16 -22.37
N ALA A 84 28.61 -1.33 -23.24
CA ALA A 84 29.38 -0.22 -23.80
C ALA A 84 28.87 0.29 -25.16
N LYS A 85 27.99 -0.44 -25.87
CA LYS A 85 27.55 -0.06 -27.24
C LYS A 85 26.32 0.87 -27.28
N GLY A 86 25.83 1.34 -26.13
CA GLY A 86 24.73 2.31 -26.03
C GLY A 86 23.33 1.74 -26.28
N ASN A 87 22.29 2.52 -25.94
CA ASN A 87 20.90 2.10 -26.05
C ASN A 87 20.48 2.00 -27.52
N PHE A 88 19.82 0.90 -27.90
CA PHE A 88 19.33 0.73 -29.27
C PHE A 88 18.04 -0.09 -29.32
N THR A 89 17.32 0.08 -30.43
CA THR A 89 16.13 -0.70 -30.77
C THR A 89 16.31 -1.27 -32.16
N LYS A 90 16.15 -2.59 -32.32
CA LYS A 90 16.29 -3.29 -33.60
C LYS A 90 14.96 -3.95 -33.97
N LYS A 91 14.48 -3.65 -35.18
CA LYS A 91 13.31 -4.33 -35.77
C LYS A 91 13.75 -5.70 -36.30
N CYS A 92 12.91 -6.70 -36.08
CA CYS A 92 13.12 -8.09 -36.51
C CYS A 92 12.05 -8.47 -37.53
N GLU A 93 12.44 -9.26 -38.53
CA GLU A 93 11.50 -9.80 -39.52
C GLU A 93 10.99 -11.20 -39.11
N GLN A 94 11.56 -11.76 -38.03
CA GLN A 94 11.32 -13.12 -37.54
C GLN A 94 10.10 -13.21 -36.60
N ALA A 95 8.90 -13.31 -37.17
CA ALA A 95 7.67 -13.53 -36.39
C ALA A 95 7.80 -14.77 -35.46
N PRO A 96 7.37 -14.69 -34.18
CA PRO A 96 6.55 -13.64 -33.60
C PRO A 96 7.31 -12.42 -33.04
N LEU A 97 8.64 -12.42 -32.98
CA LEU A 97 9.42 -11.28 -32.50
C LEU A 97 9.52 -10.21 -33.61
N TYR A 98 8.96 -9.03 -33.40
CA TYR A 98 9.05 -7.95 -34.40
C TYR A 98 10.03 -6.85 -33.99
N GLN A 99 10.41 -6.77 -32.71
CA GLN A 99 11.34 -5.77 -32.22
C GLN A 99 12.02 -6.22 -30.93
N TYR A 100 13.29 -5.85 -30.74
CA TYR A 100 13.92 -5.87 -29.43
C TYR A 100 14.69 -4.58 -29.16
N SER A 101 14.85 -4.23 -27.89
CA SER A 101 15.59 -3.06 -27.46
C SER A 101 16.46 -3.36 -26.25
N ILE A 102 17.64 -2.74 -26.21
CA ILE A 102 18.52 -2.73 -25.06
C ILE A 102 18.63 -1.30 -24.56
N SER A 103 18.50 -1.13 -23.24
CA SER A 103 18.70 0.14 -22.57
C SER A 103 19.40 0.00 -21.22
N VAL A 104 20.28 0.96 -20.91
CA VAL A 104 20.82 1.20 -19.58
C VAL A 104 19.83 2.09 -18.83
N PRO A 105 19.25 1.64 -17.71
CA PRO A 105 18.27 2.42 -16.96
C PRO A 105 18.92 3.63 -16.29
N ARG A 106 18.14 4.69 -16.08
CA ARG A 106 18.58 5.92 -15.40
C ARG A 106 17.92 6.03 -14.03
N ASN A 107 18.64 6.60 -13.06
CA ASN A 107 18.09 6.92 -11.75
C ASN A 107 17.24 8.21 -11.78
N SER A 108 16.63 8.58 -10.65
CA SER A 108 15.78 9.78 -10.53
C SER A 108 16.48 11.09 -10.92
N ASN A 109 17.81 11.13 -10.89
CA ASN A 109 18.63 12.28 -11.29
C ASN A 109 19.12 12.20 -12.74
N GLN A 110 18.50 11.33 -13.56
CA GLN A 110 18.86 11.07 -14.96
C GLN A 110 20.28 10.51 -15.18
N LYS A 111 20.97 10.07 -14.13
CA LYS A 111 22.28 9.41 -14.24
C LYS A 111 22.10 7.95 -14.65
N GLU A 112 22.88 7.50 -15.63
CA GLU A 112 22.89 6.11 -16.09
C GLU A 112 23.41 5.18 -14.97
N LEU A 113 22.74 4.04 -14.82
CA LEU A 113 23.11 2.97 -13.90
C LEU A 113 23.95 1.97 -14.68
N ASP A 114 25.25 2.25 -14.79
CA ASP A 114 26.19 1.50 -15.65
C ASP A 114 26.33 0.00 -15.28
N ASP A 115 25.83 -0.40 -14.10
CA ASP A 115 25.79 -1.77 -13.58
C ASP A 115 24.48 -2.51 -13.88
N ARG A 116 23.54 -1.89 -14.59
CA ARG A 116 22.23 -2.45 -14.92
C ARG A 116 21.96 -2.41 -16.42
N LEU A 117 21.30 -3.45 -16.91
CA LEU A 117 20.90 -3.56 -18.31
C LEU A 117 19.46 -4.02 -18.41
N LYS A 118 18.69 -3.43 -19.32
CA LYS A 118 17.32 -3.86 -19.63
C LYS A 118 17.22 -4.26 -21.08
N LEU A 119 16.92 -5.54 -21.33
CA LEU A 119 16.50 -6.06 -22.62
C LEU A 119 14.97 -6.12 -22.66
N LYS A 120 14.34 -5.63 -23.72
CA LYS A 120 12.91 -5.78 -23.97
C LYS A 120 12.69 -6.39 -25.35
N LEU A 121 11.93 -7.46 -25.41
CA LEU A 121 11.54 -8.22 -26.60
C LEU A 121 10.04 -7.99 -26.82
N ASP A 122 9.67 -7.39 -27.94
CA ASP A 122 8.27 -7.11 -28.31
C ASP A 122 7.79 -8.12 -29.37
N PHE A 123 6.70 -8.82 -29.06
CA PHE A 123 6.17 -9.91 -29.89
C PHE A 123 4.77 -9.59 -30.42
N THR A 124 4.44 -10.12 -31.59
CA THR A 124 3.08 -10.07 -32.15
C THR A 124 2.12 -11.01 -31.39
N ARG A 125 2.67 -12.06 -30.78
CA ARG A 125 1.99 -13.04 -29.91
C ARG A 125 3.02 -13.64 -28.94
N VAL A 126 2.65 -13.91 -27.69
CA VAL A 126 3.59 -14.50 -26.70
C VAL A 126 4.00 -15.91 -27.16
N PRO A 127 5.29 -16.19 -27.44
CA PRO A 127 5.73 -17.53 -27.81
C PRO A 127 6.08 -18.38 -26.58
N ASP A 128 6.16 -19.70 -26.76
CA ASP A 128 6.82 -20.56 -25.78
C ASP A 128 8.32 -20.34 -25.93
N TYR A 129 8.97 -19.85 -24.86
CA TYR A 129 10.39 -19.56 -24.86
C TYR A 129 11.11 -20.30 -23.73
N SER A 130 12.36 -20.69 -23.97
CA SER A 130 13.26 -21.25 -22.96
C SER A 130 14.49 -20.38 -22.83
N LEU A 131 14.88 -20.10 -21.58
CA LEU A 131 16.12 -19.42 -21.22
C LEU A 131 17.15 -20.47 -20.81
N LYS A 132 18.31 -20.49 -21.47
CA LYS A 132 19.44 -21.34 -21.10
C LYS A 132 20.71 -20.52 -21.03
N ILE A 133 21.48 -20.71 -19.96
CA ILE A 133 22.84 -20.18 -19.82
C ILE A 133 23.78 -21.36 -20.08
N GLU A 134 24.64 -21.21 -21.08
CA GLU A 134 25.62 -22.23 -21.47
C GLU A 134 27.02 -21.61 -21.51
N PRO A 135 28.08 -22.34 -21.11
CA PRO A 135 29.45 -21.89 -21.37
C PRO A 135 29.67 -21.85 -22.89
N SER A 136 30.43 -20.87 -23.37
CA SER A 136 30.76 -20.78 -24.79
C SER A 136 31.56 -22.01 -25.23
N ASN A 137 31.17 -22.63 -26.35
CA ASN A 137 31.79 -23.86 -26.89
C ASN A 137 33.27 -23.68 -27.32
N ASP A 138 33.80 -22.46 -27.26
CA ASP A 138 35.14 -22.08 -27.72
C ASP A 138 36.23 -22.18 -26.64
N GLY A 139 35.96 -22.83 -25.50
CA GLY A 139 36.94 -22.96 -24.40
C GLY A 139 37.30 -21.64 -23.69
N SER A 140 36.65 -20.53 -24.05
CA SER A 140 36.76 -19.24 -23.38
C SER A 140 35.87 -19.21 -22.11
N LYS A 141 36.23 -18.37 -21.12
CA LYS A 141 35.42 -18.16 -19.89
C LYS A 141 34.07 -17.45 -20.14
N ASN A 142 33.74 -17.21 -21.42
CA ASN A 142 32.54 -16.50 -21.83
C ASN A 142 31.30 -17.39 -21.63
N HIS A 143 30.20 -16.75 -21.28
CA HIS A 143 28.91 -17.43 -21.08
C HIS A 143 27.88 -16.85 -22.03
N VAL A 144 26.98 -17.70 -22.50
CA VAL A 144 25.98 -17.34 -23.50
C VAL A 144 24.60 -17.56 -22.91
N LEU A 145 23.79 -16.50 -22.85
CA LEU A 145 22.36 -16.61 -22.55
C LEU A 145 21.61 -16.74 -23.88
N LYS A 146 20.91 -17.86 -24.05
CA LYS A 146 20.09 -18.14 -25.22
C LYS A 146 18.62 -18.08 -24.82
N ILE A 147 17.86 -17.27 -25.55
CA ILE A 147 16.41 -17.19 -25.47
C ILE A 147 15.88 -17.86 -26.74
N THR A 148 15.40 -19.10 -26.61
CA THR A 148 14.92 -19.90 -27.74
C THR A 148 13.40 -19.90 -27.77
N TRP A 149 12.77 -19.62 -28.91
CA TRP A 149 11.33 -19.78 -29.12
C TRP A 149 11.00 -20.49 -30.44
N ASP A 150 9.92 -21.27 -30.46
CA ASP A 150 9.52 -22.07 -31.62
C ASP A 150 8.89 -21.18 -32.73
N LYS A 151 9.13 -21.52 -33.99
CA LYS A 151 8.53 -20.83 -35.15
C LYS A 151 7.02 -21.08 -35.24
N ASN A 152 6.57 -22.27 -34.84
CA ASN A 152 5.23 -22.79 -35.09
C ASN A 152 4.45 -23.12 -33.81
N ASN A 153 5.10 -23.19 -32.65
CA ASN A 153 4.41 -23.41 -31.36
C ASN A 153 4.05 -22.08 -30.68
N VAL A 154 2.75 -21.89 -30.50
CA VAL A 154 2.19 -20.83 -29.68
C VAL A 154 2.26 -21.30 -28.23
N LYS A 155 2.78 -20.47 -27.30
CA LYS A 155 2.44 -20.59 -25.87
C LYS A 155 0.93 -20.46 -25.82
N LYS A 156 0.24 -21.60 -25.84
CA LYS A 156 -1.13 -21.68 -25.41
C LYS A 156 -1.06 -21.14 -23.99
N SER A 157 -1.40 -19.85 -23.82
CA SER A 157 -1.56 -19.17 -22.52
C SER A 157 -2.06 -20.23 -21.58
N PRO A 158 -1.37 -20.56 -20.47
CA PRO A 158 -1.54 -21.81 -19.75
C PRO A 158 -3.02 -22.06 -19.67
N ARG A 159 -3.50 -22.93 -20.57
CA ARG A 159 -4.90 -23.25 -20.58
C ARG A 159 -4.96 -24.00 -19.27
N GLN A 160 -5.59 -23.39 -18.27
CA GLN A 160 -6.15 -24.10 -17.15
C GLN A 160 -7.09 -25.14 -17.75
N TYR A 161 -6.50 -26.23 -18.21
CA TYR A 161 -7.18 -27.45 -18.59
C TYR A 161 -6.98 -28.40 -17.43
N ALA A 162 -7.81 -28.18 -16.42
CA ALA A 162 -8.68 -29.26 -16.02
C ALA A 162 -10.13 -28.76 -16.16
N SER A 163 -10.49 -28.29 -17.35
CA SER A 163 -11.88 -28.32 -17.80
C SER A 163 -11.98 -29.48 -18.79
N SER A 164 -12.34 -30.65 -18.27
CA SER A 164 -12.91 -31.73 -19.07
C SER A 164 -14.35 -31.40 -19.51
N SER A 165 -14.66 -30.13 -19.77
CA SER A 165 -15.86 -29.77 -20.53
C SER A 165 -15.47 -29.75 -22.00
N LYS A 166 -15.59 -30.92 -22.62
CA LYS A 166 -15.67 -31.03 -24.07
C LYS A 166 -16.82 -30.10 -24.51
N ARG A 167 -16.50 -28.93 -25.08
CA ARG A 167 -17.52 -28.06 -25.68
C ARG A 167 -18.17 -28.82 -26.84
N LEU A 168 -19.46 -28.58 -27.07
CA LEU A 168 -20.11 -29.05 -28.29
C LEU A 168 -19.24 -28.65 -29.50
N PRO A 169 -19.16 -29.50 -30.54
CA PRO A 169 -18.48 -29.11 -31.76
C PRO A 169 -19.05 -27.77 -32.26
N PRO A 170 -18.22 -26.89 -32.86
CA PRO A 170 -18.67 -25.58 -33.39
C PRO A 170 -19.47 -25.74 -34.69
N SER A 171 -20.25 -26.81 -34.80
CA SER A 171 -21.13 -27.11 -35.92
C SER A 171 -22.25 -26.08 -35.99
N ARG A 172 -22.68 -25.83 -37.22
CA ARG A 172 -23.77 -24.92 -37.53
C ARG A 172 -24.88 -25.71 -38.19
N VAL A 173 -26.11 -25.38 -37.83
CA VAL A 173 -27.31 -26.13 -38.21
C VAL A 173 -28.31 -25.19 -38.88
N SER A 174 -28.85 -25.66 -40.00
CA SER A 174 -29.98 -25.04 -40.69
C SER A 174 -31.08 -26.08 -40.83
N LEU A 175 -32.25 -25.81 -40.26
CA LEU A 175 -33.36 -26.76 -40.21
C LEU A 175 -34.70 -26.06 -40.17
N ASN A 176 -35.69 -26.68 -40.80
CA ASN A 176 -37.06 -26.18 -40.82
C ASN A 176 -38.02 -27.31 -40.46
N PHE A 177 -38.74 -27.13 -39.35
CA PHE A 177 -39.75 -28.05 -38.85
C PHE A 177 -41.03 -27.31 -38.54
N GLN A 178 -42.14 -27.96 -38.88
CA GLN A 178 -43.47 -27.51 -38.51
C GLN A 178 -44.15 -28.61 -37.69
N ASN A 179 -44.55 -28.27 -36.46
CA ASN A 179 -45.31 -29.14 -35.58
C ASN A 179 -44.65 -30.53 -35.35
N ALA A 180 -43.32 -30.56 -35.26
CA ALA A 180 -42.54 -31.78 -35.12
C ALA A 180 -42.41 -32.21 -33.65
N LYS A 181 -42.26 -33.51 -33.38
CA LYS A 181 -41.99 -34.02 -32.02
C LYS A 181 -40.62 -33.56 -31.55
N LEU A 182 -40.54 -32.93 -30.37
CA LEU A 182 -39.31 -32.38 -29.79
C LEU A 182 -38.16 -33.40 -29.77
N VAL A 183 -38.45 -34.62 -29.32
CA VAL A 183 -37.52 -35.76 -29.26
C VAL A 183 -36.87 -36.05 -30.61
N ASN A 184 -37.64 -35.95 -31.71
CA ASN A 184 -37.13 -36.23 -33.05
C ASN A 184 -36.23 -35.09 -33.54
N VAL A 185 -36.60 -33.83 -33.25
CA VAL A 185 -35.81 -32.65 -33.64
C VAL A 185 -34.46 -32.65 -32.92
N VAL A 186 -34.45 -32.89 -31.61
CA VAL A 186 -33.22 -32.97 -30.80
C VAL A 186 -32.34 -34.16 -31.23
N ARG A 187 -32.95 -35.32 -31.49
CA ARG A 187 -32.20 -36.48 -32.01
C ARG A 187 -31.57 -36.19 -33.37
N MET A 188 -32.28 -35.52 -34.27
CA MET A 188 -31.76 -35.17 -35.59
C MET A 188 -30.59 -34.19 -35.48
N LEU A 189 -30.76 -33.14 -34.67
CA LEU A 189 -29.72 -32.15 -34.38
C LEU A 189 -28.41 -32.78 -33.89
N LEU A 190 -28.50 -33.73 -32.96
CA LEU A 190 -27.34 -34.36 -32.34
C LEU A 190 -26.78 -35.53 -33.16
N SER A 191 -27.58 -36.07 -34.09
CA SER A 191 -27.14 -37.14 -35.00
C SER A 191 -26.15 -36.67 -36.06
N GLU A 192 -26.19 -35.39 -36.44
CA GLU A 192 -25.27 -34.81 -37.43
C GLU A 192 -23.80 -34.89 -36.97
N ASP A 193 -23.57 -34.68 -35.67
CA ASP A 193 -22.24 -34.66 -35.05
C ASP A 193 -21.87 -35.94 -34.29
N ASN A 194 -22.66 -37.01 -34.43
CA ASN A 194 -22.45 -38.30 -33.77
C ASN A 194 -22.31 -38.20 -32.23
N LEU A 195 -23.15 -37.38 -31.60
CA LEU A 195 -23.16 -37.14 -30.16
C LEU A 195 -24.09 -38.14 -29.46
N ASN A 196 -23.67 -38.68 -28.31
CA ASN A 196 -24.53 -39.57 -27.52
C ASN A 196 -25.60 -38.74 -26.80
N LEU A 197 -26.84 -39.23 -26.76
CA LEU A 197 -27.99 -38.53 -26.19
C LEU A 197 -28.75 -39.43 -25.21
N ILE A 198 -28.97 -38.93 -24.00
CA ILE A 198 -29.89 -39.49 -23.01
C ILE A 198 -31.02 -38.48 -22.80
N MET A 199 -32.25 -38.93 -22.98
CA MET A 199 -33.47 -38.17 -22.66
C MET A 199 -34.27 -38.99 -21.66
N GLY A 200 -34.77 -38.34 -20.61
CA GLY A 200 -35.73 -38.98 -19.70
C GLY A 200 -37.07 -39.27 -20.39
N GLU A 201 -37.85 -40.20 -19.84
CA GLU A 201 -39.19 -40.54 -20.35
C GLU A 201 -40.15 -39.34 -20.34
N ASP A 202 -39.84 -38.32 -19.52
CA ASP A 202 -40.60 -37.10 -19.34
C ASP A 202 -40.39 -36.04 -20.45
N VAL A 203 -39.50 -36.29 -21.42
CA VAL A 203 -39.26 -35.35 -22.53
C VAL A 203 -40.37 -35.50 -23.57
N SER A 204 -41.40 -34.65 -23.49
CA SER A 204 -42.55 -34.64 -24.38
C SER A 204 -42.87 -33.22 -24.84
N GLY A 205 -43.28 -33.05 -26.10
CA GLY A 205 -43.54 -31.72 -26.64
C GLY A 205 -43.52 -31.70 -28.16
N ARG A 206 -44.01 -30.59 -28.72
CA ARG A 206 -43.95 -30.31 -30.16
C ARG A 206 -43.35 -28.94 -30.39
N VAL A 207 -42.58 -28.82 -31.46
CA VAL A 207 -41.86 -27.59 -31.79
C VAL A 207 -42.02 -27.27 -33.29
N THR A 208 -42.18 -25.99 -33.57
CA THR A 208 -42.09 -25.41 -34.91
C THR A 208 -40.89 -24.48 -34.91
N VAL A 209 -39.91 -24.75 -35.76
CA VAL A 209 -38.61 -24.05 -35.75
C VAL A 209 -38.16 -23.81 -37.18
N ASN A 210 -37.64 -22.63 -37.44
CA ASN A 210 -36.89 -22.33 -38.66
C ASN A 210 -35.55 -21.71 -38.25
N LEU A 211 -34.45 -22.45 -38.41
CA LEU A 211 -33.09 -22.00 -38.13
C LEU A 211 -32.31 -21.93 -39.44
N ASP A 212 -31.50 -20.88 -39.57
CA ASP A 212 -30.57 -20.69 -40.67
C ASP A 212 -29.20 -20.27 -40.10
N ASP A 213 -28.18 -21.08 -40.35
CA ASP A 213 -26.78 -20.84 -39.97
C ASP A 213 -26.59 -20.56 -38.46
N VAL A 214 -27.27 -21.33 -37.61
CA VAL A 214 -27.24 -21.17 -36.14
C VAL A 214 -26.25 -22.16 -35.53
N SER A 215 -25.51 -21.77 -34.48
CA SER A 215 -24.64 -22.72 -33.79
C SER A 215 -25.45 -23.85 -33.12
N LEU A 216 -24.91 -25.08 -33.08
CA LEU A 216 -25.58 -26.22 -32.46
C LEU A 216 -26.00 -25.93 -31.01
N GLU A 217 -25.13 -25.27 -30.24
CA GLU A 217 -25.38 -24.89 -28.85
C GLU A 217 -26.58 -23.94 -28.74
N THR A 218 -26.60 -22.89 -29.56
CA THR A 218 -27.69 -21.91 -29.60
C THR A 218 -29.00 -22.54 -30.07
N ALA A 219 -28.95 -23.42 -31.07
CA ALA A 219 -30.11 -24.14 -31.58
C ALA A 219 -30.72 -25.06 -30.52
N LEU A 220 -29.88 -25.83 -29.82
CA LEU A 220 -30.30 -26.76 -28.77
C LEU A 220 -30.91 -26.02 -27.58
N ASP A 221 -30.25 -24.94 -27.13
CA ASP A 221 -30.74 -24.08 -26.05
C ASP A 221 -32.09 -23.45 -26.41
N ALA A 222 -32.23 -22.84 -27.59
CA ALA A 222 -33.48 -22.21 -28.02
C ALA A 222 -34.66 -23.20 -28.10
N ILE A 223 -34.43 -24.42 -28.60
CA ILE A 223 -35.48 -25.43 -28.78
C ILE A 223 -35.93 -26.03 -27.44
N LEU A 224 -34.99 -26.30 -26.54
CA LEU A 224 -35.26 -26.90 -25.24
C LEU A 224 -35.85 -25.90 -24.25
N HIS A 225 -35.35 -24.66 -24.25
CA HIS A 225 -35.79 -23.61 -23.34
C HIS A 225 -37.27 -23.27 -23.53
N VAL A 226 -37.77 -23.21 -24.78
CA VAL A 226 -39.20 -22.97 -25.09
C VAL A 226 -40.12 -24.05 -24.51
N ASN A 227 -39.61 -25.26 -24.31
CA ASN A 227 -40.37 -26.39 -23.79
C ASN A 227 -40.06 -26.69 -22.30
N ASN A 228 -39.38 -25.79 -21.57
CA ASN A 228 -38.97 -25.97 -20.16
C ASN A 228 -38.05 -27.18 -19.93
N TYR A 229 -37.13 -27.44 -20.86
CA TYR A 229 -36.08 -28.42 -20.70
C TYR A 229 -34.71 -27.74 -20.65
N GLU A 230 -33.80 -28.29 -19.85
CA GLU A 230 -32.39 -27.92 -19.82
C GLU A 230 -31.54 -29.11 -20.28
N TRP A 231 -30.30 -28.83 -20.68
CA TRP A 231 -29.35 -29.85 -21.08
C TRP A 231 -27.98 -29.62 -20.45
N PHE A 232 -27.23 -30.70 -20.24
CA PHE A 232 -25.84 -30.64 -19.82
C PHE A 232 -25.04 -31.79 -20.46
N ILE A 233 -23.72 -31.60 -20.55
CA ILE A 233 -22.80 -32.61 -21.07
C ILE A 233 -22.10 -33.28 -19.90
N GLN A 234 -22.08 -34.61 -19.94
CA GLN A 234 -21.23 -35.44 -19.11
C GLN A 234 -20.37 -36.31 -20.04
N ASP A 235 -19.07 -36.06 -20.05
CA ASP A 235 -18.06 -36.67 -20.94
C ASP A 235 -18.35 -36.51 -22.45
N ASN A 236 -19.11 -37.45 -23.03
CA ASN A 236 -19.52 -37.46 -24.44
C ASN A 236 -21.03 -37.69 -24.60
N ILE A 237 -21.79 -37.54 -23.51
CA ILE A 237 -23.23 -37.79 -23.45
C ILE A 237 -23.93 -36.49 -23.11
N ILE A 238 -24.90 -36.12 -23.95
CA ILE A 238 -25.80 -35.00 -23.73
C ILE A 238 -27.01 -35.55 -22.98
N ILE A 239 -27.32 -34.96 -21.84
CA ILE A 239 -28.45 -35.33 -21.00
C ILE A 239 -29.46 -34.18 -21.05
N VAL A 240 -30.70 -34.48 -21.41
CA VAL A 240 -31.82 -33.50 -21.46
C VAL A 240 -32.81 -33.83 -20.34
N GLN A 241 -33.14 -32.84 -19.51
CA GLN A 241 -34.04 -32.99 -18.37
C GLN A 241 -35.00 -31.81 -18.21
N PRO A 242 -36.18 -31.99 -17.59
CA PRO A 242 -37.09 -30.88 -17.30
C PRO A 242 -36.45 -29.87 -16.34
N THR A 243 -36.64 -28.57 -16.62
CA THR A 243 -36.18 -27.47 -15.73
C THR A 243 -36.84 -27.53 -14.34
N THR A 244 -37.99 -28.21 -14.21
CA THR A 244 -38.71 -28.42 -12.95
C THR A 244 -38.08 -29.49 -12.06
N THR A 245 -37.18 -30.31 -12.59
CA THR A 245 -36.43 -31.29 -11.81
C THR A 245 -35.35 -30.59 -11.00
N LYS A 246 -35.73 -29.97 -9.88
CA LYS A 246 -34.83 -29.54 -8.78
C LYS A 246 -34.13 -30.72 -8.09
N LYS A 247 -33.97 -31.86 -8.77
CA LYS A 247 -33.20 -33.01 -8.29
C LYS A 247 -31.82 -32.97 -8.94
N ILE A 248 -30.87 -32.45 -8.16
CA ILE A 248 -29.43 -32.68 -8.22
C ILE A 248 -28.85 -32.43 -9.62
N MET A 249 -28.56 -31.16 -9.91
CA MET A 249 -27.61 -30.82 -10.97
C MET A 249 -26.29 -31.56 -10.71
N SER A 250 -25.98 -32.48 -11.60
CA SER A 250 -24.77 -33.29 -11.63
C SER A 250 -23.54 -32.40 -11.75
N GLY A 251 -22.87 -32.24 -10.61
CA GLY A 251 -21.58 -31.60 -10.49
C GLY A 251 -21.04 -31.94 -9.12
N GLU A 252 -19.92 -32.66 -9.08
CA GLU A 252 -19.20 -32.88 -7.83
C GLU A 252 -18.72 -31.51 -7.31
N LEU A 253 -19.01 -31.22 -6.05
CA LEU A 253 -18.45 -30.05 -5.40
C LEU A 253 -17.00 -30.35 -5.10
N LEU A 254 -16.10 -29.47 -5.53
CA LEU A 254 -14.69 -29.56 -5.17
C LEU A 254 -14.44 -28.66 -3.97
N THR A 255 -13.62 -29.14 -3.04
CA THR A 255 -13.11 -28.33 -1.94
C THR A 255 -11.65 -27.97 -2.24
N ARG A 256 -11.33 -26.67 -2.19
CA ARG A 256 -9.95 -26.19 -2.24
C ARG A 256 -9.64 -25.33 -1.01
N MET A 257 -8.37 -25.37 -0.62
CA MET A 257 -7.84 -24.55 0.46
C MET A 257 -6.99 -23.43 -0.14
N PHE A 258 -7.30 -22.19 0.21
CA PHE A 258 -6.48 -21.03 -0.10
C PHE A 258 -5.76 -20.61 1.17
N ARG A 259 -4.44 -20.46 1.10
CA ARG A 259 -3.64 -19.92 2.22
C ARG A 259 -3.45 -18.44 1.96
N LEU A 260 -3.78 -17.61 2.95
CA LEU A 260 -3.73 -16.16 2.87
C LEU A 260 -2.44 -15.67 3.52
N ASP A 261 -1.74 -14.75 2.86
CA ASP A 261 -0.44 -14.24 3.30
C ASP A 261 -0.55 -12.91 4.06
N TYR A 262 -1.49 -12.05 3.64
CA TYR A 262 -1.60 -10.65 4.08
C TYR A 262 -3.00 -10.26 4.54
N VAL A 263 -4.05 -10.91 4.01
CA VAL A 263 -5.44 -10.61 4.36
C VAL A 263 -5.98 -11.57 5.41
N ALA A 264 -6.74 -11.06 6.38
CA ALA A 264 -7.43 -11.88 7.36
C ALA A 264 -8.52 -12.73 6.69
N GLY A 265 -8.67 -13.97 7.16
CA GLY A 265 -9.64 -14.93 6.64
C GLY A 265 -11.09 -14.47 6.77
N SER A 266 -11.41 -13.64 7.78
CA SER A 266 -12.73 -13.04 7.95
C SER A 266 -13.10 -12.09 6.80
N ILE A 267 -12.18 -11.19 6.43
CA ILE A 267 -12.36 -10.23 5.34
C ILE A 267 -12.46 -10.97 4.00
N ALA A 268 -11.59 -11.95 3.77
CA ALA A 268 -11.63 -12.77 2.56
C ALA A 268 -12.92 -13.60 2.47
N LEU A 269 -13.43 -14.10 3.60
CA LEU A 269 -14.68 -14.86 3.67
C LEU A 269 -15.88 -14.00 3.24
N GLU A 270 -16.00 -12.77 3.73
CA GLU A 270 -17.08 -11.85 3.34
C GLU A 270 -17.07 -11.59 1.82
N ALA A 271 -15.91 -11.28 1.25
CA ALA A 271 -15.79 -10.95 -0.16
C ALA A 271 -15.99 -12.16 -1.09
N VAL A 272 -15.45 -13.34 -0.73
CA VAL A 272 -15.60 -14.55 -1.56
C VAL A 272 -17.02 -15.08 -1.47
N ASN A 273 -17.73 -14.91 -0.35
CA ASN A 273 -19.11 -15.37 -0.18
C ASN A 273 -20.07 -14.78 -1.23
N GLU A 274 -19.85 -13.53 -1.66
CA GLU A 274 -20.64 -12.86 -2.71
C GLU A 274 -20.45 -13.46 -4.11
N VAL A 275 -19.38 -14.21 -4.33
CA VAL A 275 -19.02 -14.80 -5.63
C VAL A 275 -19.28 -16.32 -5.66
N LEU A 276 -19.73 -16.91 -4.54
CA LEU A 276 -20.08 -18.33 -4.48
C LEU A 276 -21.36 -18.65 -5.26
N THR A 277 -21.46 -19.88 -5.75
CA THR A 277 -22.74 -20.38 -6.26
C THR A 277 -23.71 -20.67 -5.12
N ALA A 278 -25.00 -20.87 -5.42
CA ALA A 278 -26.02 -21.20 -4.42
C ALA A 278 -25.73 -22.49 -3.60
N ARG A 279 -24.81 -23.35 -4.07
CA ARG A 279 -24.37 -24.57 -3.38
C ARG A 279 -23.01 -24.40 -2.68
N GLY A 280 -22.35 -23.26 -2.90
CA GLY A 280 -21.04 -22.96 -2.36
C GLY A 280 -21.05 -22.90 -0.84
N LYS A 281 -19.99 -23.41 -0.22
CA LYS A 281 -19.73 -23.27 1.21
C LYS A 281 -18.34 -22.72 1.40
N ILE A 282 -18.21 -21.76 2.31
CA ILE A 282 -16.95 -21.17 2.68
C ILE A 282 -16.75 -21.20 4.18
N ARG A 283 -15.52 -21.44 4.60
CA ARG A 283 -15.12 -21.38 5.99
C ARG A 283 -13.72 -20.81 6.08
N ALA A 284 -13.56 -19.74 6.85
CA ALA A 284 -12.27 -19.28 7.29
C ALA A 284 -11.84 -20.12 8.49
N ILE A 285 -10.63 -20.66 8.41
CA ILE A 285 -9.93 -21.29 9.52
C ILE A 285 -8.81 -20.32 9.84
N SER A 286 -9.08 -19.40 10.78
CA SER A 286 -8.06 -18.51 11.31
C SER A 286 -7.40 -19.18 12.49
N SER A 287 -6.09 -19.29 12.44
CA SER A 287 -5.24 -19.81 13.51
C SER A 287 -5.11 -18.83 14.68
N THR A 288 -5.38 -17.53 14.45
CA THR A 288 -5.34 -16.49 15.49
C THR A 288 -6.64 -16.37 16.30
N GLY A 289 -7.72 -17.04 15.87
CA GLY A 289 -9.03 -16.95 16.51
C GLY A 289 -9.19 -17.76 17.81
N SER A 290 -8.29 -18.69 18.12
CA SER A 290 -8.42 -19.58 19.30
C SER A 290 -7.46 -19.28 20.46
N THR A 291 -6.39 -18.51 20.24
CA THR A 291 -5.41 -18.19 21.28
C THR A 291 -4.95 -16.75 21.10
N ASN A 292 -5.18 -15.91 22.11
CA ASN A 292 -4.70 -14.51 22.18
C ASN A 292 -3.15 -14.39 22.25
N LEU A 293 -2.42 -15.33 21.62
CA LEU A 293 -0.98 -15.50 21.73
C LEU A 293 -0.43 -15.88 20.36
N GLU A 294 0.39 -14.96 19.85
CA GLU A 294 1.27 -15.02 18.68
C GLU A 294 0.61 -15.16 17.30
N PRO A 295 1.17 -14.51 16.25
CA PRO A 295 0.80 -14.74 14.87
C PRO A 295 1.29 -16.14 14.44
N GLY A 296 0.61 -17.16 14.94
CA GLY A 296 0.83 -18.55 14.56
C GLY A 296 -0.02 -18.88 13.35
N GLU A 297 0.63 -19.25 12.25
CA GLU A 297 0.08 -19.76 10.98
C GLU A 297 -0.72 -18.78 10.10
N LYS A 298 -0.67 -19.07 8.79
CA LYS A 298 -1.42 -18.36 7.75
C LYS A 298 -2.89 -18.72 7.84
N ASP A 299 -3.76 -17.73 7.75
CA ASP A 299 -5.21 -17.98 7.67
C ASP A 299 -5.52 -18.84 6.44
N ILE A 300 -6.38 -19.84 6.62
CA ILE A 300 -6.79 -20.75 5.55
C ILE A 300 -8.26 -20.51 5.22
N LEU A 301 -8.54 -20.25 3.96
CA LEU A 301 -9.90 -20.17 3.43
C LEU A 301 -10.26 -21.48 2.74
N LEU A 302 -11.14 -22.26 3.37
CA LEU A 302 -11.67 -23.50 2.80
C LEU A 302 -12.92 -23.17 2.00
N VAL A 303 -12.86 -23.37 0.69
CA VAL A 303 -13.96 -23.07 -0.23
C VAL A 303 -14.39 -24.36 -0.91
N THR A 304 -15.69 -24.64 -0.86
CA THR A 304 -16.32 -25.77 -1.53
C THR A 304 -17.32 -25.25 -2.53
N ASP A 305 -17.09 -25.45 -3.82
CA ASP A 305 -17.98 -24.95 -4.89
C ASP A 305 -17.85 -25.79 -6.17
N LEU A 306 -18.60 -25.42 -7.22
CA LEU A 306 -18.49 -26.02 -8.54
C LEU A 306 -17.09 -25.78 -9.14
N PRO A 307 -16.50 -26.78 -9.82
CA PRO A 307 -15.15 -26.67 -10.42
C PRO A 307 -14.94 -25.42 -11.27
N ASN A 308 -15.98 -24.99 -12.01
CA ASN A 308 -15.92 -23.85 -12.91
C ASN A 308 -15.83 -22.50 -12.16
N ASN A 309 -16.37 -22.40 -10.94
CA ASN A 309 -16.40 -21.14 -10.18
C ASN A 309 -15.06 -20.81 -9.51
N PHE A 310 -14.18 -21.80 -9.33
CA PHE A 310 -12.89 -21.60 -8.65
C PHE A 310 -11.96 -20.61 -9.35
N SER A 311 -12.12 -20.39 -10.66
CA SER A 311 -11.35 -19.37 -11.40
C SER A 311 -11.69 -17.95 -10.95
N LEU A 312 -12.97 -17.66 -10.70
CA LEU A 312 -13.44 -16.37 -10.19
C LEU A 312 -13.04 -16.20 -8.73
N ILE A 313 -13.25 -17.23 -7.90
CA ILE A 313 -12.85 -17.24 -6.49
C ILE A 313 -11.35 -16.96 -6.34
N GLU A 314 -10.50 -17.64 -7.12
CA GLU A 314 -9.06 -17.43 -7.09
C GLU A 314 -8.68 -16.00 -7.51
N GLY A 315 -9.38 -15.43 -8.48
CA GLY A 315 -9.21 -14.03 -8.88
C GLY A 315 -9.51 -13.05 -7.75
N VAL A 316 -10.60 -13.27 -6.99
CA VAL A 316 -10.98 -12.45 -5.84
C VAL A 316 -10.00 -12.61 -4.68
N VAL A 317 -9.59 -13.84 -4.37
CA VAL A 317 -8.61 -14.09 -3.29
C VAL A 317 -7.30 -13.39 -3.60
N ARG A 318 -6.79 -13.48 -4.84
CA ARG A 318 -5.54 -12.84 -5.24
C ARG A 318 -5.60 -11.31 -5.28
N SER A 319 -6.76 -10.72 -5.55
CA SER A 319 -6.91 -9.26 -5.55
C SER A 319 -6.99 -8.68 -4.14
N LEU A 320 -7.44 -9.47 -3.17
CA LEU A 320 -7.51 -9.09 -1.75
C LEU A 320 -6.21 -9.37 -1.00
N ASP A 321 -5.55 -10.49 -1.30
CA ASP A 321 -4.35 -10.93 -0.60
C ASP A 321 -3.08 -10.25 -1.14
N VAL A 322 -3.02 -8.93 -0.93
CA VAL A 322 -1.90 -8.07 -1.35
C VAL A 322 -1.12 -7.54 -0.16
N LYS A 323 0.19 -7.40 -0.33
CA LYS A 323 1.08 -6.82 0.68
C LYS A 323 0.64 -5.39 1.00
N SER A 324 0.28 -5.15 2.26
CA SER A 324 -0.09 -3.81 2.74
C SER A 324 1.15 -2.99 3.11
N ASP A 325 1.11 -1.69 2.79
CA ASP A 325 2.14 -0.73 3.20
C ASP A 325 2.12 -0.53 4.73
N GLN A 326 3.29 -0.33 5.31
CA GLN A 326 3.45 0.11 6.70
C GLN A 326 3.61 1.63 6.73
N ILE A 327 3.04 2.26 7.75
CA ILE A 327 2.99 3.72 7.90
C ILE A 327 3.47 4.05 9.32
N ASN A 328 4.58 4.77 9.42
CA ASN A 328 5.02 5.41 10.64
C ASN A 328 4.34 6.77 10.76
N ILE A 329 3.87 7.11 11.96
CA ILE A 329 3.18 8.35 12.25
C ILE A 329 3.89 8.98 13.44
N SER A 330 4.54 10.11 13.21
CA SER A 330 5.18 10.91 14.25
C SER A 330 4.34 12.14 14.53
N VAL A 331 4.07 12.40 15.82
CA VAL A 331 3.33 13.58 16.27
C VAL A 331 4.21 14.38 17.21
N LYS A 332 4.27 15.70 17.04
CA LYS A 332 5.00 16.62 17.93
C LYS A 332 4.04 17.61 18.55
N PHE A 333 4.06 17.67 19.88
CA PHE A 333 3.32 18.66 20.67
C PHE A 333 4.26 19.78 21.09
N VAL A 334 4.05 20.97 20.56
CA VAL A 334 4.87 22.15 20.84
C VAL A 334 4.00 23.19 21.52
N GLU A 335 4.37 23.60 22.73
CA GLU A 335 3.71 24.70 23.44
C GLU A 335 4.55 25.97 23.28
N THR A 336 3.93 27.09 22.95
CA THR A 336 4.59 28.39 22.88
C THR A 336 3.83 29.41 23.73
N ALA A 337 4.54 30.22 24.51
CA ALA A 337 3.92 31.37 25.19
C ALA A 337 3.91 32.58 24.25
N LEU A 338 2.77 33.25 24.15
CA LEU A 338 2.61 34.47 23.34
C LEU A 338 2.95 35.69 24.19
N MET A 339 3.69 36.64 23.62
CA MET A 339 4.00 37.91 24.30
C MET A 339 2.83 38.89 24.21
N HIS A 340 2.76 39.84 25.16
CA HIS A 340 1.64 40.75 25.40
C HIS A 340 1.52 41.88 24.35
N ASP A 341 1.54 41.54 23.07
CA ASP A 341 1.33 42.40 21.88
C ASP A 341 1.21 41.61 20.56
N GLU A 342 1.37 40.28 20.58
CA GLU A 342 1.24 39.45 19.38
C GLU A 342 -0.24 39.30 18.98
N THR A 343 -0.58 39.78 17.78
CA THR A 343 -1.92 39.61 17.22
C THR A 343 -2.12 38.18 16.74
N ILE A 344 -3.09 37.52 17.39
CA ILE A 344 -3.77 36.26 17.11
C ILE A 344 -3.50 35.67 15.71
N GLY A 345 -3.06 34.41 15.71
CA GLY A 345 -2.82 33.62 14.51
C GLY A 345 -1.39 33.77 14.02
N ILE A 346 -0.78 32.67 13.57
CA ILE A 346 0.44 32.77 12.76
C ILE A 346 0.06 33.66 11.57
N ASN A 347 0.52 34.91 11.58
CA ASN A 347 0.32 35.81 10.46
C ASN A 347 1.27 35.34 9.35
N TRP A 348 0.83 34.32 8.61
CA TRP A 348 1.58 33.70 7.53
C TRP A 348 1.92 34.72 6.44
N ASP A 349 1.10 35.78 6.29
CA ASP A 349 1.35 36.92 5.38
C ASP A 349 2.51 37.83 5.86
N LEU A 350 2.69 37.97 7.19
CA LEU A 350 3.86 38.66 7.77
C LEU A 350 5.14 37.83 7.66
N ARG A 351 5.04 36.49 7.71
CA ARG A 351 6.19 35.58 7.56
C ARG A 351 6.55 35.28 6.10
N GLU A 352 5.61 35.39 5.15
CA GLU A 352 5.86 35.44 3.70
C GLU A 352 6.71 36.67 3.32
N LYS A 353 6.45 37.81 3.99
CA LYS A 353 7.24 39.04 3.85
C LYS A 353 8.57 39.01 4.62
N MET A 354 8.73 38.10 5.59
CA MET A 354 10.02 37.81 6.22
C MET A 354 10.83 36.89 5.32
N SER A 355 11.54 37.55 4.40
CA SER A 355 12.49 37.01 3.45
C SER A 355 13.71 36.35 4.13
N ILE A 356 13.54 35.22 4.82
CA ILE A 356 14.64 34.49 5.47
C ILE A 356 15.34 33.55 4.45
N LEU A 357 14.76 33.34 3.25
CA LEU A 357 15.30 32.43 2.23
C LEU A 357 15.53 33.02 0.83
N SER A 358 15.35 34.33 0.60
CA SER A 358 15.55 34.92 -0.74
C SER A 358 17.00 34.91 -1.24
N ASN A 359 17.98 34.66 -0.36
CA ASN A 359 19.40 34.58 -0.76
C ASN A 359 19.84 33.20 -1.30
N LEU A 360 18.94 32.23 -1.44
CA LEU A 360 19.26 30.88 -1.95
C LEU A 360 18.73 30.59 -3.37
N GLY A 361 18.16 31.58 -4.07
CA GLY A 361 17.87 31.49 -5.52
C GLY A 361 16.94 30.33 -5.94
N THR A 362 16.14 29.80 -5.01
CA THR A 362 15.20 28.70 -5.28
C THR A 362 13.78 29.26 -5.28
N ASP A 363 13.01 28.92 -6.31
CA ASP A 363 11.66 29.41 -6.57
C ASP A 363 10.67 28.96 -5.46
N THR A 364 10.35 29.87 -4.53
CA THR A 364 9.61 29.56 -3.29
C THR A 364 8.08 29.59 -3.44
N LEU A 365 7.53 29.93 -4.61
CA LEU A 365 6.09 30.01 -4.82
C LEU A 365 5.39 28.63 -4.81
N SER A 366 6.12 27.53 -5.02
CA SER A 366 5.53 26.18 -5.05
C SER A 366 5.67 25.41 -3.73
N THR A 367 6.15 26.04 -2.65
CA THR A 367 6.54 25.36 -1.39
C THR A 367 5.62 25.66 -0.20
N PHE A 368 4.61 26.51 -0.37
CA PHE A 368 3.63 26.87 0.65
C PHE A 368 2.22 26.92 0.05
N ASP A 369 1.35 25.99 0.45
CA ASP A 369 -0.09 25.99 0.11
C ASP A 369 -0.91 26.30 1.37
N LEU A 370 -1.60 27.43 1.35
CA LEU A 370 -2.41 27.98 2.46
C LEU A 370 -3.90 27.80 2.14
N GLY A 371 -4.59 26.97 2.91
CA GLY A 371 -6.04 26.75 2.83
C GLY A 371 -6.78 27.41 3.98
N TYR A 372 -7.91 28.04 3.70
CA TYR A 372 -8.82 28.60 4.71
C TYR A 372 -10.16 27.85 4.71
N VAL A 373 -10.67 27.55 5.90
CA VAL A 373 -12.03 27.00 6.10
C VAL A 373 -12.78 27.95 7.03
N THR A 374 -13.87 28.53 6.55
CA THR A 374 -14.71 29.46 7.32
C THR A 374 -15.94 28.73 7.85
N MET A 375 -16.05 28.58 9.17
CA MET A 375 -17.21 27.98 9.84
C MET A 375 -17.84 29.03 10.76
N GLY A 376 -18.88 29.72 10.29
CA GLY A 376 -19.49 30.84 11.02
C GLY A 376 -18.53 32.03 11.13
N ASP A 377 -18.37 32.56 12.35
CA ASP A 377 -17.47 33.69 12.67
C ASP A 377 -16.02 33.24 12.98
N GLN A 378 -15.73 31.94 12.78
CA GLN A 378 -14.41 31.36 13.03
C GLN A 378 -13.74 30.96 11.71
N THR A 379 -12.52 31.46 11.51
CA THR A 379 -11.66 31.12 10.38
C THR A 379 -10.60 30.13 10.86
N MET A 380 -10.56 28.94 10.25
CA MET A 380 -9.52 27.95 10.48
C MET A 380 -8.53 27.99 9.32
N ASN A 381 -7.25 28.23 9.63
CA ASN A 381 -6.15 28.26 8.65
C ASN A 381 -5.36 26.95 8.71
N PHE A 382 -5.09 26.33 7.56
CA PHE A 382 -4.23 25.16 7.44
C PHE A 382 -3.13 25.43 6.40
N ALA A 383 -1.92 24.91 6.64
CA ALA A 383 -0.79 25.03 5.72
C ALA A 383 -0.07 23.68 5.59
N THR A 384 0.29 23.30 4.36
CA THR A 384 1.21 22.18 4.11
C THR A 384 2.64 22.71 4.04
N LEU A 385 3.58 22.07 4.75
CA LEU A 385 4.95 22.55 4.89
C LEU A 385 5.96 21.50 4.44
N SER A 386 6.96 21.90 3.63
CA SER A 386 8.07 21.02 3.25
C SER A 386 9.13 20.88 4.36
N ARG A 387 9.91 19.78 4.34
CA ARG A 387 10.90 19.45 5.40
C ARG A 387 11.90 20.57 5.74
N PRO A 388 12.52 21.30 4.78
CA PRO A 388 13.43 22.39 5.11
C PRO A 388 12.77 23.53 5.88
N ILE A 389 11.52 23.87 5.53
CA ILE A 389 10.75 24.94 6.17
C ILE A 389 10.38 24.58 7.60
N VAL A 390 9.93 23.35 7.82
CA VAL A 390 9.63 22.84 9.17
C VAL A 390 10.88 22.93 10.04
N SER A 391 12.06 22.54 9.52
CA SER A 391 13.31 22.64 10.27
C SER A 391 13.72 24.08 10.61
N ALA A 392 13.50 25.03 9.69
CA ALA A 392 13.79 26.45 9.91
C ALA A 392 12.82 27.09 10.91
N MET A 393 11.52 26.77 10.80
CA MET A 393 10.50 27.20 11.76
C MET A 393 10.77 26.64 13.15
N LEU A 394 11.06 25.33 13.26
CA LEU A 394 11.44 24.70 14.52
C LEU A 394 12.72 25.30 15.10
N SER A 395 13.69 25.71 14.26
CA SER A 395 14.92 26.36 14.73
C SER A 395 14.68 27.78 15.22
N LEU A 396 13.77 28.53 14.59
CA LEU A 396 13.35 29.86 15.05
C LEU A 396 12.57 29.76 16.36
N LEU A 397 11.63 28.81 16.45
CA LEU A 397 10.88 28.51 17.66
C LEU A 397 11.81 28.00 18.79
N ALA A 398 12.79 27.16 18.47
CA ALA A 398 13.76 26.66 19.46
C ALA A 398 14.71 27.75 19.99
N ASN A 399 14.84 28.87 19.29
CA ASN A 399 15.66 30.01 19.70
C ASN A 399 14.84 31.11 20.41
N ASP A 400 13.53 30.92 20.55
CA ASP A 400 12.65 31.70 21.42
C ASP A 400 12.62 31.04 22.81
N GLY A 401 12.93 31.83 23.85
CA GLY A 401 12.90 31.37 25.24
C GLY A 401 11.50 30.96 25.75
N SER A 402 10.47 31.24 24.96
CA SER A 402 9.05 31.02 25.27
C SER A 402 8.47 29.74 24.68
N THR A 403 9.25 28.96 23.91
CA THR A 403 8.79 27.70 23.30
C THR A 403 9.27 26.47 24.08
N LYS A 404 8.36 25.53 24.34
CA LYS A 404 8.62 24.25 25.02
C LYS A 404 8.09 23.08 24.20
N LEU A 405 8.96 22.14 23.82
CA LEU A 405 8.53 20.83 23.31
C LEU A 405 7.94 20.02 24.47
N LEU A 406 6.68 19.60 24.34
CA LEU A 406 6.02 18.78 25.36
C LEU A 406 6.40 17.31 25.19
N GLN A 407 6.08 16.72 24.03
CA GLN A 407 6.36 15.31 23.71
C GLN A 407 6.37 15.04 22.20
N GLU A 408 6.98 13.91 21.81
CA GLU A 408 6.98 13.36 20.45
C GLU A 408 6.60 11.85 20.44
N PRO A 409 5.32 11.49 20.58
CA PRO A 409 4.90 10.10 20.41
C PRO A 409 4.99 9.66 18.94
N GLN A 410 5.38 8.41 18.74
CA GLN A 410 5.46 7.78 17.42
C GLN A 410 4.81 6.41 17.43
N VAL A 411 4.05 6.10 16.39
CA VAL A 411 3.38 4.81 16.23
C VAL A 411 3.52 4.32 14.80
N THR A 412 3.73 3.01 14.61
CA THR A 412 3.80 2.39 13.29
C THR A 412 2.65 1.40 13.15
N THR A 413 1.93 1.48 12.03
CA THR A 413 0.78 0.61 11.77
C THR A 413 0.68 0.24 10.29
N MET A 414 -0.12 -0.77 9.98
CA MET A 414 -0.43 -1.15 8.60
C MET A 414 -1.49 -0.21 8.00
N ASN A 415 -1.53 -0.13 6.67
CA ASN A 415 -2.60 0.57 5.96
C ASN A 415 -3.98 0.04 6.39
N ASN A 416 -4.92 0.94 6.69
CA ASN A 416 -6.26 0.65 7.20
C ASN A 416 -6.32 -0.06 8.57
N SER A 417 -5.22 -0.12 9.32
CA SER A 417 -5.20 -0.68 10.67
C SER A 417 -5.14 0.42 11.73
N PRO A 418 -6.06 0.46 12.71
CA PRO A 418 -5.99 1.42 13.80
C PRO A 418 -4.76 1.15 14.68
N ALA A 419 -4.19 2.20 15.23
CA ALA A 419 -3.13 2.10 16.21
C ALA A 419 -3.29 3.17 17.29
N ASN A 420 -2.88 2.80 18.51
CA ASN A 420 -2.97 3.63 19.70
C ASN A 420 -1.59 3.67 20.37
N ILE A 421 -1.23 4.84 20.90
CA ILE A 421 -0.13 4.99 21.85
C ILE A 421 -0.61 5.86 23.01
N VAL A 422 -0.40 5.38 24.24
CA VAL A 422 -0.70 6.12 25.49
C VAL A 422 0.56 6.20 26.32
N VAL A 423 0.97 7.41 26.67
CA VAL A 423 2.13 7.69 27.53
C VAL A 423 1.65 8.56 28.68
N GLY A 424 1.88 8.16 29.93
CA GLY A 424 1.37 8.94 31.06
C GLY A 424 1.80 8.43 32.41
N THR A 425 1.32 9.11 33.44
CA THR A 425 1.54 8.79 34.85
C THR A 425 0.21 8.64 35.57
N THR A 426 0.18 7.79 36.58
CA THR A 426 -0.99 7.60 37.45
C THR A 426 -0.73 8.26 38.79
N ILE A 427 -1.66 9.09 39.26
CA ILE A 427 -1.59 9.76 40.56
C ILE A 427 -2.68 9.16 41.45
N PRO A 428 -2.34 8.55 42.60
CA PRO A 428 -3.35 8.10 43.55
C PRO A 428 -3.93 9.30 44.32
N VAL A 429 -5.24 9.51 44.24
CA VAL A 429 -5.96 10.60 44.91
C VAL A 429 -6.76 10.04 46.09
N LEU A 430 -6.62 10.66 47.26
CA LEU A 430 -7.38 10.29 48.46
C LEU A 430 -8.86 10.71 48.33
N VAL A 431 -9.76 9.73 48.32
CA VAL A 431 -11.22 9.93 48.28
C VAL A 431 -11.89 9.32 49.52
N PRO A 432 -12.81 10.06 50.18
CA PRO A 432 -13.55 9.53 51.31
C PRO A 432 -14.56 8.47 50.83
N GLN A 433 -14.62 7.33 51.52
CA GLN A 433 -15.66 6.33 51.29
C GLN A 433 -16.95 6.78 52.01
N GLY A 434 -18.09 6.61 51.34
CA GLY A 434 -19.40 7.04 51.84
C GLY A 434 -19.78 6.46 53.21
N GLU A 435 -20.64 7.19 53.93
CA GLU A 435 -21.00 6.99 55.33
C GLU A 435 -21.27 5.53 55.74
N GLY A 436 -20.44 5.04 56.66
CA GLY A 436 -20.58 3.71 57.26
C GLY A 436 -19.69 3.47 58.48
N SER A 437 -19.21 4.54 59.14
CA SER A 437 -18.36 4.39 60.33
C SER A 437 -19.17 4.57 61.61
N VAL A 438 -19.35 3.47 62.34
CA VAL A 438 -19.98 3.44 63.68
C VAL A 438 -19.11 4.17 64.74
N PHE A 439 -17.86 4.53 64.41
CA PHE A 439 -16.86 5.07 65.34
C PHE A 439 -16.23 6.43 64.93
N GLY A 440 -16.84 7.18 64.01
CA GLY A 440 -16.45 8.58 63.75
C GLY A 440 -15.17 8.81 62.94
N THR A 441 -14.52 7.75 62.42
CA THR A 441 -13.44 7.87 61.43
C THR A 441 -13.97 7.50 60.05
N ASN A 442 -14.01 8.45 59.11
CA ASN A 442 -14.30 8.16 57.71
C ASN A 442 -13.12 7.40 57.09
N PRO A 443 -13.33 6.19 56.54
CA PRO A 443 -12.26 5.51 55.81
C PRO A 443 -11.95 6.27 54.52
N TYR A 444 -10.67 6.51 54.27
CA TYR A 444 -10.17 7.05 53.00
C TYR A 444 -9.65 5.88 52.14
N THR A 445 -9.91 5.93 50.84
CA THR A 445 -9.26 5.06 49.85
C THR A 445 -8.47 5.91 48.86
N TYR A 446 -7.60 5.26 48.10
CA TYR A 446 -6.95 5.88 46.95
C TYR A 446 -7.74 5.55 45.67
N GLU A 447 -7.98 6.56 44.85
CA GLU A 447 -8.51 6.44 43.49
C GLU A 447 -7.42 6.85 42.51
N ASP A 448 -7.09 5.97 41.57
CA ASP A 448 -6.05 6.22 40.58
C ASP A 448 -6.54 7.18 39.49
N LYS A 449 -5.85 8.33 39.36
CA LYS A 449 -6.09 9.31 38.32
C LYS A 449 -4.98 9.28 37.28
N HIS A 450 -5.31 8.84 36.07
CA HIS A 450 -4.38 8.85 34.94
C HIS A 450 -4.27 10.23 34.31
N VAL A 451 -3.04 10.68 34.09
CA VAL A 451 -2.70 11.87 33.31
C VAL A 451 -1.85 11.37 32.15
N ASN A 452 -2.39 11.40 30.94
CA ASN A 452 -1.75 10.82 29.77
C ASN A 452 -1.76 11.74 28.54
N ILE A 453 -0.83 11.42 27.64
CA ILE A 453 -0.83 11.82 26.25
C ILE A 453 -1.21 10.58 25.45
N SER A 454 -2.32 10.65 24.73
CA SER A 454 -2.80 9.57 23.88
C SER A 454 -2.90 10.01 22.43
N LEU A 455 -2.55 9.11 21.53
CA LEU A 455 -2.76 9.26 20.09
C LEU A 455 -3.41 7.99 19.57
N ASP A 456 -4.63 8.15 19.08
CA ASP A 456 -5.35 7.16 18.28
C ASP A 456 -5.34 7.59 16.83
N VAL A 457 -4.94 6.69 15.94
CA VAL A 457 -4.85 6.99 14.52
C VAL A 457 -5.27 5.82 13.66
N LEU A 458 -6.04 6.12 12.62
CA LEU A 458 -6.40 5.19 11.54
C LEU A 458 -5.92 5.78 10.22
N PRO A 459 -4.80 5.29 9.65
CA PRO A 459 -4.30 5.78 8.38
C PRO A 459 -4.83 4.97 7.19
N ARG A 460 -4.92 5.65 6.04
CA ARG A 460 -5.25 5.09 4.74
C ARG A 460 -4.35 5.71 3.67
N VAL A 461 -3.55 4.90 2.99
CA VAL A 461 -2.71 5.34 1.86
C VAL A 461 -3.39 5.04 0.53
N ASN A 462 -3.29 5.99 -0.41
CA ASN A 462 -3.74 5.83 -1.79
C ASN A 462 -2.55 5.48 -2.73
N ASN A 463 -2.84 5.29 -4.03
CA ASN A 463 -1.81 4.95 -5.02
C ASN A 463 -0.76 6.05 -5.20
N ASP A 464 -1.11 7.31 -4.96
CA ASP A 464 -0.21 8.47 -5.08
C ASP A 464 0.61 8.72 -3.79
N LYS A 465 0.59 7.78 -2.83
CA LYS A 465 1.27 7.87 -1.52
C LYS A 465 0.81 9.07 -0.68
N VAL A 466 -0.41 9.55 -0.91
CA VAL A 466 -1.10 10.50 -0.05
C VAL A 466 -1.80 9.72 1.05
N ILE A 467 -1.61 10.17 2.30
CA ILE A 467 -2.04 9.47 3.50
C ILE A 467 -3.18 10.26 4.12
N SER A 468 -4.38 9.65 4.15
CA SER A 468 -5.52 10.15 4.90
C SER A 468 -5.55 9.51 6.28
N MET A 469 -5.72 10.30 7.33
CA MET A 469 -5.70 9.82 8.70
C MET A 469 -6.89 10.38 9.47
N LYS A 470 -7.61 9.51 10.18
CA LYS A 470 -8.48 9.92 11.28
C LYS A 470 -7.65 9.90 12.55
N ILE A 471 -7.61 11.03 13.26
CA ILE A 471 -6.70 11.26 14.38
C ILE A 471 -7.53 11.74 15.58
N ASP A 472 -7.33 11.08 16.70
CA ASP A 472 -7.79 11.52 18.01
C ASP A 472 -6.56 11.65 18.92
N ALA A 473 -6.21 12.87 19.26
CA ALA A 473 -5.06 13.18 20.09
C ALA A 473 -5.52 13.86 21.38
N VAL A 474 -5.05 13.37 22.52
CA VAL A 474 -5.32 13.94 23.85
C VAL A 474 -4.00 14.20 24.55
N VAL A 475 -3.87 15.38 25.15
CA VAL A 475 -2.72 15.79 25.96
C VAL A 475 -3.22 16.26 27.30
N GLN A 476 -2.84 15.56 28.37
CA GLN A 476 -3.14 15.94 29.74
C GLN A 476 -1.88 16.39 30.48
N ASP A 477 -2.02 17.39 31.35
CA ASP A 477 -0.94 17.90 32.17
C ASP A 477 -1.43 18.29 33.58
N ILE A 478 -0.57 18.20 34.58
CA ILE A 478 -0.87 18.60 35.96
C ILE A 478 -0.47 20.07 36.12
N ILE A 479 -1.47 20.94 36.26
CA ILE A 479 -1.25 22.40 36.34
C ILE A 479 -1.25 22.93 37.78
N GLY A 480 -1.48 22.08 38.78
CA GLY A 480 -1.40 22.46 40.19
C GLY A 480 -2.06 21.46 41.12
N PHE A 481 -2.11 21.79 42.40
CA PHE A 481 -2.81 21.02 43.43
C PHE A 481 -3.70 21.95 44.26
N ILE A 482 -4.92 21.51 44.57
CA ILE A 482 -5.92 22.31 45.27
C ILE A 482 -6.28 21.67 46.61
N GLY A 483 -6.38 22.52 47.64
CA GLY A 483 -6.83 22.17 48.99
C GLY A 483 -5.78 21.44 49.84
N ASP A 484 -6.11 21.21 51.11
CA ASP A 484 -5.19 20.61 52.11
C ASP A 484 -4.78 19.17 51.74
N ASN A 485 -5.62 18.45 51.00
CA ASN A 485 -5.36 17.08 50.55
C ASN A 485 -4.60 17.03 49.21
N GLN A 486 -4.06 18.16 48.72
CA GLN A 486 -3.27 18.25 47.50
C GLN A 486 -3.91 17.51 46.30
N ARG A 487 -5.15 17.85 45.95
CA ARG A 487 -5.84 17.22 44.82
C ARG A 487 -5.30 17.77 43.49
N PRO A 488 -4.85 16.93 42.54
CA PRO A 488 -4.27 17.43 41.29
C PRO A 488 -5.34 18.13 40.43
N MET A 489 -4.99 19.30 39.92
CA MET A 489 -5.72 20.00 38.88
C MET A 489 -5.12 19.59 37.52
N ILE A 490 -5.93 18.96 36.67
CA ILE A 490 -5.49 18.39 35.40
C ILE A 490 -6.05 19.24 34.25
N SER A 491 -5.16 19.77 33.42
CA SER A 491 -5.52 20.37 32.13
C SER A 491 -5.62 19.26 31.09
N THR A 492 -6.68 19.27 30.27
CA THR A 492 -6.87 18.31 29.18
C THR A 492 -7.08 19.08 27.88
N ARG A 493 -6.30 18.73 26.86
CA ARG A 493 -6.39 19.27 25.51
C ARG A 493 -6.67 18.11 24.56
N SER A 494 -7.66 18.22 23.69
CA SER A 494 -7.99 17.15 22.75
C SER A 494 -8.26 17.68 21.36
N THR A 495 -8.05 16.83 20.36
CA THR A 495 -8.31 17.14 18.96
C THR A 495 -8.77 15.88 18.24
N ASN A 496 -9.93 15.97 17.59
CA ASN A 496 -10.46 14.92 16.73
C ASN A 496 -10.60 15.48 15.31
N THR A 497 -9.83 14.95 14.37
CA THR A 497 -9.82 15.46 12.99
C THR A 497 -9.59 14.36 11.98
N THR A 498 -9.98 14.62 10.74
CA THR A 498 -9.61 13.79 9.59
C THR A 498 -8.82 14.63 8.62
N VAL A 499 -7.57 14.24 8.39
CA VAL A 499 -6.61 15.01 7.60
C VAL A 499 -6.04 14.20 6.46
N ARG A 500 -5.50 14.89 5.45
CA ARG A 500 -4.78 14.30 4.34
C ARG A 500 -3.46 15.02 4.15
N VAL A 501 -2.38 14.28 4.03
CA VAL A 501 -1.01 14.81 3.91
C VAL A 501 -0.20 13.88 3.02
N ASN A 502 0.76 14.43 2.29
CA ASN A 502 1.62 13.61 1.44
C ASN A 502 2.65 12.83 2.28
N ASN A 503 3.16 11.75 1.71
CA ASN A 503 4.19 10.94 2.35
C ASN A 503 5.43 11.77 2.76
N GLY A 504 5.74 11.81 4.05
CA GLY A 504 6.92 12.46 4.61
C GLY A 504 6.81 13.98 4.78
N GLU A 505 5.66 14.58 4.46
CA GLU A 505 5.33 15.97 4.76
C GLU A 505 4.74 16.11 6.16
N THR A 506 4.84 17.31 6.72
CA THR A 506 4.30 17.63 8.04
C THR A 506 3.07 18.52 7.91
N LEU A 507 1.98 18.09 8.53
CA LEU A 507 0.77 18.87 8.68
C LEU A 507 0.70 19.48 10.09
N LEU A 508 0.38 20.77 10.17
CA LEU A 508 0.00 21.43 11.41
C LEU A 508 -1.52 21.35 11.57
N ILE A 509 -2.00 20.73 12.64
CA ILE A 509 -3.42 20.42 12.83
C ILE A 509 -4.20 21.49 13.63
N GLY A 510 -3.50 22.40 14.31
CA GLY A 510 -4.14 23.56 14.95
C GLY A 510 -3.46 23.99 16.25
N GLY A 511 -3.81 25.21 16.67
CA GLY A 511 -3.35 25.93 17.86
C GLY A 511 -4.48 26.09 18.88
N LEU A 512 -4.38 25.43 20.03
CA LEU A 512 -5.32 25.61 21.15
C LEU A 512 -4.78 26.70 22.09
N ILE A 513 -5.52 27.80 22.25
CA ILE A 513 -5.14 28.95 23.08
C ILE A 513 -5.61 28.74 24.51
N PHE A 514 -4.70 28.94 25.47
CA PHE A 514 -4.99 28.94 26.90
C PHE A 514 -4.59 30.29 27.50
N ASP A 515 -5.55 30.99 28.12
CA ASP A 515 -5.33 32.26 28.84
C ASP A 515 -5.27 31.98 30.35
N THR A 516 -4.13 32.23 30.96
CA THR A 516 -4.02 32.32 32.44
C THR A 516 -3.91 33.78 32.82
N ALA A 517 -4.78 34.26 33.71
CA ALA A 517 -4.75 35.62 34.21
C ALA A 517 -4.63 35.60 35.73
N ASP A 518 -3.45 35.95 36.24
CA ASP A 518 -3.18 36.10 37.67
C ASP A 518 -3.22 37.58 38.05
N GLU A 519 -4.18 37.96 38.88
CA GLU A 519 -4.34 39.34 39.37
C GLU A 519 -3.96 39.41 40.85
N ILE A 520 -2.76 39.92 41.15
CA ILE A 520 -2.28 40.17 42.52
C ILE A 520 -2.59 41.62 42.89
N LYS A 521 -3.56 41.81 43.79
CA LYS A 521 -3.90 43.10 44.40
C LYS A 521 -3.41 43.16 45.83
N SER A 522 -2.45 44.02 46.11
CA SER A 522 -1.98 44.31 47.46
C SER A 522 -2.28 45.78 47.80
N LYS A 523 -2.92 46.03 48.94
CA LYS A 523 -3.26 47.37 49.41
C LYS A 523 -2.82 47.59 50.85
N VAL A 524 -2.33 48.80 51.15
CA VAL A 524 -2.09 49.23 52.54
C VAL A 524 -3.42 49.60 53.20
N PRO A 525 -3.79 49.03 54.36
CA PRO A 525 -5.03 49.39 55.07
C PRO A 525 -5.11 50.91 55.35
N LEU A 526 -6.33 51.48 55.33
CA LEU A 526 -6.64 52.94 55.39
C LEU A 526 -6.13 53.78 54.21
N LEU A 527 -4.83 53.73 53.89
CA LEU A 527 -4.19 54.62 52.91
C LEU A 527 -4.50 54.22 51.46
N GLY A 528 -4.78 52.94 51.20
CA GLY A 528 -5.14 52.42 49.88
C GLY A 528 -6.54 52.78 49.39
N ASP A 529 -7.41 53.35 50.25
CA ASP A 529 -8.80 53.67 49.92
C ASP A 529 -9.05 55.20 49.75
N ILE A 530 -8.06 56.07 50.01
CA ILE A 530 -8.18 57.53 49.90
C ILE A 530 -8.04 57.99 48.43
N PRO A 531 -9.02 58.71 47.83
CA PRO A 531 -9.07 59.01 46.40
C PRO A 531 -7.84 59.70 45.82
N ILE A 532 -7.17 60.56 46.60
CA ILE A 532 -6.06 61.41 46.15
C ILE A 532 -4.72 60.65 46.17
N ILE A 533 -4.52 59.74 47.11
CA ILE A 533 -3.26 59.02 47.32
C ILE A 533 -3.36 57.51 47.02
N LYS A 534 -4.54 57.03 46.62
CA LYS A 534 -4.86 55.64 46.25
C LYS A 534 -3.81 54.96 45.38
N LYS A 535 -3.20 55.69 44.44
CA LYS A 535 -2.26 55.15 43.46
C LYS A 535 -0.84 54.92 44.02
N LEU A 536 -0.48 55.57 45.13
CA LEU A 536 0.81 55.42 45.82
C LEU A 536 0.80 54.29 46.86
N PHE A 537 -0.38 53.84 47.29
CA PHE A 537 -0.57 52.86 48.38
C PHE A 537 -1.26 51.56 47.94
N ASN A 538 -1.45 51.38 46.63
CA ASN A 538 -1.95 50.15 46.02
C ASN A 538 -0.93 49.61 45.02
N TYR A 539 -0.63 48.32 45.13
CA TYR A 539 0.13 47.55 44.15
C TYR A 539 -0.83 46.60 43.44
N SER A 540 -0.89 46.70 42.11
CA SER A 540 -1.66 45.80 41.27
C SER A 540 -0.71 45.24 40.23
N SER A 541 -0.40 43.95 40.34
CA SER A 541 0.30 43.21 39.30
C SER A 541 -0.74 42.37 38.55
N LYS A 542 -0.83 42.57 37.25
CA LYS A 542 -1.60 41.71 36.35
C LYS A 542 -0.61 40.94 35.52
N ASP A 543 -0.52 39.64 35.77
CA ASP A 543 0.25 38.75 34.92
C ASP A 543 -0.74 38.01 34.01
N LYS A 544 -0.55 38.09 32.70
CA LYS A 544 -1.39 37.40 31.72
C LYS A 544 -0.46 36.59 30.85
N GLU A 545 -0.46 35.28 31.07
CA GLU A 545 0.31 34.33 30.28
C GLU A 545 -0.65 33.62 29.31
N GLN A 546 -0.40 33.78 28.01
CA GLN A 546 -1.14 33.08 26.97
C GLN A 546 -0.25 31.97 26.41
N ARG A 547 -0.72 30.73 26.40
CA ARG A 547 0.01 29.55 25.90
C ARG A 547 -0.76 28.90 24.77
N GLU A 548 -0.08 28.61 23.66
CA GLU A 548 -0.65 27.96 22.48
C GLU A 548 -0.04 26.57 22.27
N LEU A 549 -0.88 25.54 22.11
CA LEU A 549 -0.44 24.18 21.77
C LEU A 549 -0.55 23.95 20.26
N LEU A 550 0.59 23.75 19.60
CA LEU A 550 0.74 23.36 18.21
C LEU A 550 0.96 21.84 18.09
N ILE A 551 0.17 21.20 17.22
CA ILE A 551 0.25 19.75 16.95
C ILE A 551 0.74 19.52 15.51
N PHE A 552 1.96 19.01 15.37
CA PHE A 552 2.55 18.65 14.07
C PHE A 552 2.46 17.15 13.85
N ILE A 553 2.03 16.73 12.67
CA ILE A 553 1.89 15.31 12.32
C ILE A 553 2.63 15.02 11.02
N THR A 554 3.51 14.03 11.06
CA THR A 554 4.34 13.61 9.93
C THR A 554 4.18 12.12 9.70
N PRO A 555 3.33 11.69 8.75
CA PRO A 555 3.26 10.28 8.38
C PRO A 555 4.30 9.94 7.31
N THR A 556 4.91 8.77 7.43
CA THR A 556 5.91 8.26 6.48
C THR A 556 5.57 6.81 6.15
N VAL A 557 5.38 6.51 4.86
CA VAL A 557 5.26 5.15 4.36
C VAL A 557 6.64 4.50 4.46
N ILE A 558 6.71 3.41 5.24
CA ILE A 558 7.90 2.58 5.32
C ILE A 558 7.88 1.68 4.09
N ALA A 559 8.66 2.03 3.07
CA ALA A 559 8.89 1.14 1.95
C ALA A 559 9.61 -0.10 2.48
N SER A 560 9.01 -1.26 2.25
CA SER A 560 9.68 -2.53 2.54
C SER A 560 10.58 -2.84 1.36
N ASP A 561 11.88 -2.59 1.53
CA ASP A 561 12.91 -2.98 0.55
C ASP A 561 12.73 -4.46 0.20
N VAL A 562 12.46 -4.73 -1.08
CA VAL A 562 12.55 -6.05 -1.71
C VAL A 562 13.28 -5.89 -3.04
#